data_AF-A0A655TDF9-F1
#
_entry.id   AF-A0A655TDF9-F1
#
_cell.length_a   1.000
_cell.length_b   1.000
_cell.length_c   1.000
_cell.angle_alpha   90.00
_cell.angle_beta   90.00
_cell.angle_gamma   90.00
#
_symmetry.space_group_name_H-M   'P 1'
#
loop_
_entity.id
_entity.type
_entity.pdbx_description
1 polymer ?
#
loop_
_entity_poly.entity_id
_entity_poly.type
_entity_poly.pdbx_seq_one_letter_code
_entity_poly.pdbx_strand_id
1 'polypeptide(L)'
;MRKVCASAGCKSVTSSRYCSKCQQKADERSREHAKKRARTSARRYEDKYKSFYGSQAWRDLRLLKLKRDPLCEECKANGFLREGYDVDHVVEIKDDFSRRLDITNLRTLCRSCHVTKTIHARKRRTKNSMANENGWGK
;
A
#
# COMPACT_ATOMS: atom_id res chain seq x y z
N MET A 1 17.20 -44.53 -6.21
CA MET A 1 17.39 -44.98 -4.82
C MET A 1 16.08 -44.82 -4.05
N ARG A 2 15.57 -45.87 -3.41
CA ARG A 2 14.35 -45.81 -2.58
C ARG A 2 14.73 -45.36 -1.16
N LYS A 3 13.95 -44.47 -0.57
CA LYS A 3 14.18 -43.93 0.78
C LYS A 3 12.88 -43.85 1.58
N VAL A 4 12.99 -43.87 2.90
CA VAL A 4 11.83 -43.67 3.79
C VAL A 4 11.36 -42.21 3.69
N CYS A 5 10.05 -42.02 3.68
CA CYS A 5 9.40 -40.71 3.68
C CYS A 5 9.91 -39.85 4.84
N ALA A 6 10.31 -38.61 4.56
CA ALA A 6 10.86 -37.71 5.56
C ALA A 6 9.81 -37.08 6.50
N SER A 7 8.52 -37.42 6.36
CA SER A 7 7.47 -36.93 7.26
C SER A 7 7.59 -37.64 8.59
N ALA A 8 7.55 -36.89 9.70
CA ALA A 8 7.63 -37.46 11.05
C ALA A 8 6.62 -38.62 11.21
N GLY A 9 7.12 -39.77 11.68
CA GLY A 9 6.32 -40.98 11.90
C GLY A 9 5.87 -41.74 10.63
N CYS A 10 6.17 -41.27 9.43
CA CYS A 10 5.76 -41.94 8.19
C CYS A 10 6.78 -42.99 7.74
N LYS A 11 6.40 -44.28 7.77
CA LYS A 11 7.29 -45.40 7.40
C LYS A 11 7.24 -45.78 5.92
N SER A 12 6.52 -45.04 5.09
CA SER A 12 6.38 -45.37 3.65
C SER A 12 7.70 -45.21 2.90
N VAL A 13 7.97 -46.11 1.95
CA VAL A 13 9.15 -46.06 1.08
C VAL A 13 8.78 -45.35 -0.22
N THR A 14 9.57 -44.36 -0.62
CA THR A 14 9.32 -43.49 -1.80
C THR A 14 10.63 -43.20 -2.55
N SER A 15 10.53 -42.74 -3.79
CA SER A 15 11.66 -42.21 -4.59
C SER A 15 11.91 -40.71 -4.32
N SER A 16 10.91 -39.99 -3.84
CA SER A 16 10.96 -38.55 -3.54
C SER A 16 11.16 -38.28 -2.04
N ARG A 17 11.19 -37.01 -1.62
CA ARG A 17 11.34 -36.63 -0.20
C ARG A 17 10.17 -37.10 0.68
N TYR A 18 8.95 -37.05 0.15
CA TYR A 18 7.72 -37.44 0.83
C TYR A 18 6.91 -38.40 -0.03
N CYS A 19 6.19 -39.35 0.56
CA CYS A 19 5.18 -40.08 -0.21
C CYS A 19 4.07 -39.13 -0.70
N SER A 20 3.27 -39.54 -1.70
CA SER A 20 2.23 -38.70 -2.30
C SER A 20 1.30 -38.04 -1.27
N LYS A 21 0.84 -38.80 -0.27
CA LYS A 21 0.00 -38.31 0.83
C LYS A 21 0.69 -37.24 1.68
N CYS A 22 1.96 -37.45 2.02
CA CYS A 22 2.73 -36.50 2.82
C CYS A 22 3.17 -35.27 1.99
N GLN A 23 3.38 -35.43 0.68
CA GLN A 23 3.66 -34.34 -0.24
C GLN A 23 2.47 -33.40 -0.34
N GLN A 24 1.26 -33.91 -0.55
CA GLN A 24 0.04 -33.11 -0.59
C GLN A 24 -0.13 -32.27 0.69
N LYS A 25 0.05 -32.90 1.86
CA LYS A 25 0.00 -32.20 3.16
C LYS A 25 1.11 -31.15 3.31
N ALA A 26 2.31 -31.41 2.79
CA ALA A 26 3.40 -30.46 2.81
C ALA A 26 3.12 -29.25 1.89
N ASP A 27 2.57 -29.50 0.71
CA ASP A 27 2.20 -28.46 -0.26
C ASP A 27 1.06 -27.59 0.27
N GLU A 28 0.05 -28.20 0.91
CA GLU A 28 -1.04 -27.49 1.56
C GLU A 28 -0.53 -26.54 2.66
N ARG A 29 0.30 -27.05 3.59
CA ARG A 29 0.96 -26.22 4.60
C ARG A 29 1.79 -25.10 3.97
N SER A 30 2.55 -25.40 2.91
CA SER A 30 3.35 -24.40 2.20
C SER A 30 2.49 -23.28 1.63
N ARG A 31 1.36 -23.61 0.97
CA ARG A 31 0.39 -22.64 0.44
C ARG A 31 -0.23 -21.81 1.57
N GLU A 32 -0.59 -22.42 2.69
CA GLU A 32 -1.12 -21.73 3.85
C GLU A 32 -0.10 -20.74 4.44
N HIS A 33 1.15 -21.19 4.65
CA HIS A 33 2.24 -20.33 5.10
C HIS A 33 2.52 -19.19 4.12
N ALA A 34 2.45 -19.43 2.81
CA ALA A 34 2.57 -18.38 1.80
C ALA A 34 1.44 -17.34 1.92
N LYS A 35 0.18 -17.79 2.04
CA LYS A 35 -0.98 -16.90 2.26
C LYS A 35 -0.83 -16.07 3.54
N LYS A 36 -0.40 -16.68 4.65
CA LYS A 36 -0.17 -15.99 5.93
C LYS A 36 0.92 -14.92 5.79
N ARG A 37 2.06 -15.26 5.18
CA ARG A 37 3.15 -14.30 4.91
C ARG A 37 2.69 -13.13 4.05
N ALA A 38 1.92 -13.38 2.99
CA ALA A 38 1.36 -12.34 2.13
C ALA A 38 0.45 -11.37 2.92
N ARG A 39 -0.46 -11.90 3.74
CA ARG A 39 -1.34 -11.10 4.61
C ARG A 39 -0.56 -10.25 5.60
N THR A 40 0.44 -10.83 6.30
CA THR A 40 1.28 -10.10 7.25
C THR A 40 2.11 -9.02 6.55
N SER A 41 2.60 -9.27 5.33
CA SER A 41 3.30 -8.27 4.53
C SER A 41 2.40 -7.11 4.14
N ALA A 42 1.19 -7.39 3.65
CA ALA A 42 0.20 -6.38 3.31
C ALA A 42 -0.21 -5.52 4.51
N ARG A 43 -0.39 -6.15 5.69
CA ARG A 43 -0.66 -5.41 6.93
C ARG A 43 0.49 -4.47 7.31
N ARG A 44 1.74 -4.96 7.29
CA ARG A 44 2.91 -4.12 7.59
C ARG A 44 3.04 -2.94 6.62
N TYR A 45 2.71 -3.18 5.34
CA TYR A 45 2.66 -2.14 4.33
C TYR A 45 1.65 -1.05 4.68
N GLU A 46 0.41 -1.41 5.05
CA GLU A 46 -0.60 -0.43 5.49
C GLU A 46 -0.24 0.27 6.81
N ASP A 47 0.30 -0.46 7.78
CA ASP A 47 0.75 0.09 9.06
C ASP A 47 1.84 1.16 8.88
N LYS A 48 2.74 0.98 7.89
CA LYS A 48 3.76 1.98 7.53
C LYS A 48 3.13 3.34 7.17
N TYR A 49 2.12 3.36 6.32
CA TYR A 49 1.48 4.62 5.90
C TYR A 49 0.62 5.22 7.01
N LYS A 50 -0.11 4.38 7.76
CA LYS A 50 -0.92 4.82 8.88
C LYS A 50 -0.07 5.45 9.98
N SER A 51 1.06 4.83 10.32
CA SER A 51 1.99 5.35 11.32
C SER A 51 2.60 6.70 10.90
N PHE A 52 2.85 6.90 9.61
CA PHE A 52 3.36 8.18 9.10
C PHE A 52 2.39 9.34 9.38
N TYR A 53 1.09 9.19 9.12
CA TYR A 53 0.11 10.24 9.42
C TYR A 53 -0.04 10.50 10.93
N GLY A 54 0.32 9.54 11.79
CA GLY A 54 0.39 9.71 13.24
C GLY A 54 1.72 10.30 13.74
N SER A 55 2.74 10.42 12.89
CA SER A 55 4.07 10.85 13.29
C SER A 55 4.14 12.32 13.66
N GLN A 56 5.09 12.69 14.53
CA GLN A 56 5.34 14.10 14.88
C GLN A 56 5.81 14.89 13.65
N ALA A 57 6.71 14.31 12.84
CA ALA A 57 7.22 14.93 11.63
C ALA A 57 6.11 15.34 10.65
N TRP A 58 5.08 14.51 10.48
CA TRP A 58 3.92 14.89 9.66
C TRP A 58 3.11 16.03 10.28
N ARG A 59 2.85 15.98 11.58
CA ARG A 59 2.11 17.02 12.30
C ARG A 59 2.80 18.38 12.16
N ASP A 60 4.12 18.44 12.35
CA ASP A 60 4.90 19.67 12.26
C ASP A 60 4.91 20.22 10.84
N LEU A 61 5.17 19.37 9.85
CA LEU A 61 5.20 19.76 8.44
C LEU A 61 3.84 20.25 7.96
N ARG A 62 2.75 19.58 8.37
CA ARG A 62 1.38 19.98 8.07
C ARG A 62 1.06 21.36 8.64
N LEU A 63 1.44 21.62 9.90
CA LEU A 63 1.24 22.93 10.54
C LEU A 63 2.05 24.02 9.83
N LEU A 64 3.30 23.74 9.46
CA LEU A 64 4.14 24.66 8.70
C LEU A 64 3.51 25.00 7.34
N LYS A 65 3.01 24.01 6.61
CA LYS A 65 2.37 24.22 5.30
C LYS A 65 1.08 25.04 5.42
N LEU A 66 0.21 24.76 6.41
CA LEU A 66 -1.00 25.56 6.64
C LEU A 66 -0.70 27.01 7.03
N LYS A 67 0.35 27.24 7.84
CA LYS A 67 0.77 28.60 8.21
C LYS A 67 1.29 29.39 7.00
N ARG A 68 2.06 28.73 6.12
CA ARG A 68 2.63 29.34 4.92
C ARG A 68 1.56 29.61 3.85
N ASP A 69 0.71 28.62 3.60
CA ASP A 69 -0.28 28.61 2.54
C ASP A 69 -1.66 28.28 3.13
N PRO A 70 -2.36 29.25 3.76
CA PRO A 70 -3.60 28.99 4.50
C PRO A 70 -4.83 28.81 3.60
N LEU A 71 -4.73 29.14 2.31
CA LEU A 71 -5.82 29.03 1.35
C LEU A 71 -5.71 27.74 0.53
N CYS A 72 -6.85 27.26 0.04
CA CYS A 72 -6.91 26.17 -0.92
C CYS A 72 -6.16 26.54 -2.20
N GLU A 73 -5.02 25.90 -2.44
CA GLU A 73 -4.15 26.18 -3.58
C GLU A 73 -4.82 25.83 -4.91
N GLU A 74 -5.68 24.82 -4.92
CA GLU A 74 -6.48 24.46 -6.10
C GLU A 74 -7.53 25.52 -6.42
N CYS A 75 -8.25 26.03 -5.41
CA CYS A 75 -9.22 27.10 -5.63
C CYS A 75 -8.52 28.39 -6.09
N LYS A 76 -7.38 28.72 -5.46
CA LYS A 76 -6.58 29.90 -5.79
C LYS A 76 -6.09 29.85 -7.25
N ALA A 77 -5.64 28.69 -7.71
CA ALA A 77 -5.25 28.49 -9.11
C ALA A 77 -6.42 28.69 -10.10
N ASN A 78 -7.66 28.48 -9.65
CA ASN A 78 -8.88 28.71 -10.43
C ASN A 78 -9.49 30.11 -10.20
N GLY A 79 -8.78 31.03 -9.53
CA GLY A 79 -9.25 32.40 -9.29
C GLY A 79 -10.20 32.56 -8.08
N PHE A 80 -10.37 31.52 -7.25
CA PHE A 80 -11.25 31.56 -6.08
C PHE A 80 -10.44 31.61 -4.78
N LEU A 81 -10.88 32.46 -3.84
CA LEU A 81 -10.33 32.47 -2.48
C LEU A 81 -11.20 31.59 -1.58
N ARG A 82 -10.61 30.53 -1.05
CA ARG A 82 -11.27 29.61 -0.11
C ARG A 82 -10.26 29.14 0.91
N GLU A 83 -10.66 29.09 2.17
CA GLU A 83 -9.81 28.58 3.25
C GLU A 83 -9.40 27.12 3.03
N GLY A 84 -8.17 26.81 3.44
CA GLY A 84 -7.65 25.47 3.53
C GLY A 84 -8.36 24.68 4.62
N TYR A 85 -8.77 23.46 4.30
CA TYR A 85 -9.32 22.49 5.26
C TYR A 85 -8.23 21.54 5.77
N ASP A 86 -7.40 21.04 4.86
CA ASP A 86 -6.34 20.09 5.17
C ASP A 86 -5.15 20.22 4.21
N VAL A 87 -4.04 19.55 4.54
CA VAL A 87 -2.85 19.45 3.70
C VAL A 87 -2.76 18.05 3.15
N ASP A 88 -2.58 17.96 1.84
CA ASP A 88 -2.58 16.71 1.10
C ASP A 88 -1.31 16.59 0.24
N HIS A 89 -0.87 15.36 0.01
CA HIS A 89 0.29 15.09 -0.84
C HIS A 89 -0.09 15.18 -2.32
N VAL A 90 0.67 15.93 -3.12
CA VAL A 90 0.51 16.01 -4.59
C VAL A 90 0.79 14.64 -5.21
N VAL A 91 1.96 14.07 -4.91
CA VAL A 91 2.30 12.67 -5.16
C VAL A 91 2.05 11.90 -3.88
N GLU A 92 1.09 10.97 -3.94
CA GLU A 92 0.64 10.20 -2.79
C GLU A 92 1.79 9.41 -2.19
N ILE A 93 1.84 9.31 -0.86
CA ILE A 93 2.92 8.57 -0.17
C ILE A 93 2.97 7.07 -0.53
N LYS A 94 1.84 6.50 -0.99
CA LYS A 94 1.76 5.12 -1.51
C LYS A 94 2.44 4.96 -2.87
N ASP A 95 2.56 6.04 -3.62
CA ASP A 95 3.17 6.07 -4.95
C ASP A 95 4.66 6.48 -4.84
N ASP A 96 5.00 7.41 -3.93
CA ASP A 96 6.39 7.77 -3.61
C ASP A 96 6.57 8.16 -2.13
N PHE A 97 7.05 7.21 -1.33
CA PHE A 97 7.30 7.44 0.10
C PHE A 97 8.52 8.32 0.39
N SER A 98 9.45 8.47 -0.57
CA SER A 98 10.66 9.30 -0.37
C SER A 98 10.27 10.77 -0.18
N ARG A 99 9.20 11.22 -0.85
CA ARG A 99 8.65 12.58 -0.82
C ARG A 99 7.63 12.85 0.27
N ARG A 100 7.45 11.94 1.23
CA ARG A 100 6.45 12.07 2.31
C ARG A 100 6.62 13.32 3.19
N LEU A 101 7.86 13.81 3.35
CA LEU A 101 8.22 15.01 4.11
C LEU A 101 8.71 16.17 3.23
N ASP A 102 8.53 16.08 1.92
CA ASP A 102 8.86 17.14 0.99
C ASP A 102 7.72 18.18 0.99
N ILE A 103 7.98 19.39 1.49
CA ILE A 103 6.97 20.46 1.55
C ILE A 103 6.46 20.88 0.16
N THR A 104 7.28 20.72 -0.88
CA THR A 104 6.89 21.02 -2.27
C THR A 104 5.96 19.96 -2.85
N ASN A 105 5.93 18.78 -2.22
CA ASN A 105 4.97 17.73 -2.51
C ASN A 105 3.64 17.91 -1.76
N LEU A 106 3.41 19.04 -1.08
CA LEU A 106 2.19 19.28 -0.31
C LEU A 106 1.34 20.39 -0.92
N ARG A 107 0.01 20.25 -0.80
CA ARG A 107 -0.96 21.29 -1.12
C ARG A 107 -1.97 21.45 -0.01
N THR A 108 -2.25 22.68 0.37
CA THR A 108 -3.41 23.04 1.19
C THR A 108 -4.66 22.98 0.32
N LEU A 109 -5.67 22.21 0.73
CA LEU A 109 -6.91 22.02 0.00
C LEU A 109 -8.12 22.28 0.88
N CYS A 110 -9.16 22.88 0.31
CA CYS A 110 -10.48 22.88 0.93
C CYS A 110 -11.10 21.48 0.87
N ARG A 111 -12.14 21.23 1.68
CA ARG A 111 -12.80 19.92 1.78
C ARG A 111 -13.27 19.39 0.41
N SER A 112 -13.86 20.24 -0.43
CA SER A 112 -14.36 19.80 -1.76
C SER A 112 -13.22 19.36 -2.68
N CYS A 113 -12.14 20.14 -2.77
CA CYS A 113 -10.99 19.80 -3.61
C CYS A 113 -10.27 18.54 -3.10
N HIS A 114 -10.16 18.38 -1.78
CA HIS A 114 -9.57 17.19 -1.16
C HIS A 114 -10.37 15.91 -1.48
N VAL A 115 -11.71 15.97 -1.37
CA VAL A 115 -12.59 14.85 -1.74
C VAL A 115 -12.47 14.52 -3.23
N THR A 116 -12.50 15.53 -4.11
CA THR A 116 -12.33 15.35 -5.56
C THR A 116 -11.01 14.65 -5.88
N LYS A 117 -9.89 15.10 -5.29
CA LYS A 117 -8.59 14.45 -5.45
C LYS A 117 -8.61 12.99 -4.99
N THR A 118 -9.19 12.73 -3.81
CA THR A 118 -9.30 11.36 -3.26
C THR A 118 -10.07 10.45 -4.21
N ILE A 119 -11.20 10.92 -4.78
CA ILE A 119 -12.00 10.17 -5.74
C ILE A 119 -11.18 9.90 -7.02
N HIS A 120 -10.50 10.90 -7.56
CA HIS A 120 -9.67 10.75 -8.75
C HIS A 120 -8.53 9.76 -8.52
N ALA A 121 -7.84 9.82 -7.38
CA ALA A 121 -6.79 8.88 -7.01
C ALA A 121 -7.31 7.44 -6.92
N ARG A 122 -8.49 7.23 -6.31
CA ARG A 122 -9.12 5.90 -6.26
C ARG A 122 -9.46 5.37 -7.66
N LYS A 123 -10.10 6.20 -8.51
CA LYS A 123 -10.44 5.83 -9.89
C LYS A 123 -9.19 5.45 -10.71
N ARG A 124 -8.09 6.22 -10.59
CA ARG A 124 -6.82 5.91 -11.27
C ARG A 124 -6.26 4.55 -10.86
N ARG A 125 -6.30 4.22 -9.57
CA ARG A 125 -5.81 2.93 -9.05
C ARG A 125 -6.65 1.75 -9.52
N THR A 126 -7.98 1.88 -9.52
CA THR A 126 -8.88 0.84 -10.07
C THR A 126 -8.61 0.61 -11.55
N LYS A 127 -8.49 1.69 -12.35
CA LYS A 127 -8.16 1.58 -13.79
C LYS A 127 -6.82 0.89 -14.02
N ASN A 128 -5.80 1.21 -13.21
CA ASN A 128 -4.48 0.60 -13.33
C ASN A 128 -4.49 -0.91 -12.99
N SER A 129 -5.28 -1.33 -11.99
CA SER A 129 -5.45 -2.76 -11.67
C SER A 129 -6.06 -3.51 -12.86
N MET A 130 -7.12 -2.96 -13.45
CA MET A 130 -7.79 -3.57 -14.61
C MET A 130 -6.88 -3.62 -15.84
N ALA A 131 -6.06 -2.59 -16.09
CA ALA A 131 -5.11 -2.58 -17.19
C ALA A 131 -4.01 -3.64 -17.04
N ASN A 132 -3.51 -3.83 -15.81
CA ASN A 132 -2.49 -4.81 -15.49
C ASN A 132 -3.02 -6.26 -15.57
N GLU A 133 -4.29 -6.48 -15.19
CA GLU A 133 -4.97 -7.77 -15.34
C GLU A 133 -5.23 -8.12 -16.83
N ASN A 134 -5.46 -7.12 -17.68
CA ASN A 134 -5.73 -7.29 -19.10
C ASN A 134 -4.45 -7.35 -19.98
N GLY A 135 -3.25 -7.24 -19.40
CA GLY A 135 -1.99 -7.47 -20.13
C GLY A 135 -1.51 -6.36 -21.07
N TRP A 136 -2.07 -5.15 -21.00
CA TRP A 136 -1.68 -4.00 -21.85
C TRP A 136 -0.62 -3.11 -21.17
N GLY A 137 0.38 -3.73 -20.55
CA GLY A 137 1.45 -3.04 -19.82
C GLY A 137 2.81 -3.64 -20.12
N LYS A 138 3.32 -3.42 -21.33
CA LYS A 138 4.74 -3.48 -21.66
C LYS A 138 5.13 -2.21 -22.38
#